data_AF-A0A1D2AHL8-F1
#
_entry.id   AF-A0A1D2AHL8-F1
#
_cell.length_a   1.000
_cell.length_b   1.000
_cell.length_c   1.000
_cell.angle_alpha   90.00
_cell.angle_beta   90.00
_cell.angle_gamma   90.00
#
_symmetry.space_group_name_H-M   'P 1'
#
loop_
_entity.id
_entity.type
_entity.pdbx_description
1 polymer ?
#
loop_
_entity_poly.entity_id
_entity_poly.type
_entity_poly.pdbx_seq_one_letter_code
_entity_poly.pdbx_strand_id
1 'polypeptide(L)'
;LRDGRLCLLFRVGDMRKSHIIGTNISAQIIRRKVTAEGEVIPYYHTQLDVRFDAGTDSILFIWPATIVHEINETSPFYHMSAEDVLREKFEIVVILEGTIESTGQSIQARSSYLPSELLWGHRFEQLVRFQKDSSEYLVDYSKFNNTYEVETPLCSAKDFYEYQRLL
;
A
#
# COMPACT_ATOMS: atom_id res chain seq x y z
N LEU A 1 -0.91 10.70 -6.52
CA LEU A 1 -0.09 10.40 -7.71
C LEU A 1 1.37 10.13 -7.34
N ARG A 2 2.01 9.13 -7.98
CA ARG A 2 3.45 8.88 -8.00
C ARG A 2 3.85 8.59 -9.45
N ASP A 3 4.81 9.35 -9.99
CA ASP A 3 5.24 9.26 -11.40
C ASP A 3 4.09 9.31 -12.41
N GLY A 4 3.11 10.18 -12.16
CA GLY A 4 1.92 10.33 -13.00
C GLY A 4 0.89 9.20 -12.86
N ARG A 5 1.10 8.21 -11.99
CA ARG A 5 0.16 7.11 -11.74
C ARG A 5 -0.59 7.29 -10.42
N LEU A 6 -1.87 6.89 -10.38
CA LEU A 6 -2.62 6.73 -9.14
C LEU A 6 -2.14 5.47 -8.42
N CYS A 7 -1.92 5.58 -7.11
CA CYS A 7 -1.39 4.49 -6.32
C CYS A 7 -2.06 4.46 -4.94
N LEU A 8 -2.33 3.24 -4.46
CA LEU A 8 -2.61 2.96 -3.07
C LEU A 8 -1.28 2.70 -2.34
N LEU A 9 -1.11 3.32 -1.17
CA LEU A 9 0.13 3.24 -0.40
C LEU A 9 -0.17 2.75 1.02
N PHE A 10 0.69 1.90 1.57
CA PHE A 10 0.73 1.61 3.00
C PHE A 10 2.17 1.47 3.47
N ARG A 11 2.39 1.59 4.79
CA ARG A 11 3.72 1.51 5.38
C ARG A 11 3.90 0.25 6.18
N VAL A 12 5.11 -0.26 6.14
CA VAL A 12 5.57 -1.37 6.96
C VAL A 12 6.89 -0.95 7.60
N GLY A 13 7.05 -1.22 8.89
CA GLY A 13 8.26 -0.89 9.64
C GLY A 13 8.59 -1.97 10.65
N ASP A 14 9.87 -2.29 10.79
CA ASP A 14 10.33 -3.17 11.87
C ASP A 14 10.63 -2.30 13.10
N MET A 15 9.99 -2.60 14.23
CA MET A 15 10.28 -1.96 15.52
C MET A 15 11.13 -2.87 16.42
N ARG A 16 11.52 -4.05 15.92
CA ARG A 16 12.39 -4.99 16.65
C ARG A 16 13.84 -4.55 16.55
N LYS A 17 14.65 -5.05 17.48
CA LYS A 17 16.12 -4.88 17.45
C LYS A 17 16.82 -5.90 16.54
N SER A 18 16.15 -7.03 16.28
CA SER A 18 16.62 -8.11 15.40
C SER A 18 16.10 -7.88 13.98
N HIS A 19 16.86 -8.29 12.96
CA HIS A 19 16.42 -8.19 11.57
C HIS A 19 15.42 -9.28 11.19
N ILE A 20 14.52 -8.92 10.27
CA ILE A 20 13.66 -9.87 9.55
C ILE A 20 14.28 -10.07 8.17
N ILE A 21 14.58 -11.33 7.83
CA ILE A 21 15.16 -11.73 6.55
C ILE A 21 14.13 -12.47 5.71
N GLY A 22 14.32 -12.46 4.38
CA GLY A 22 13.43 -13.16 3.45
C GLY A 22 12.01 -12.60 3.46
N THR A 23 11.89 -11.28 3.63
CA THR A 23 10.61 -10.62 3.81
C THR A 23 9.79 -10.60 2.51
N ASN A 24 8.53 -11.05 2.60
CA ASN A 24 7.55 -10.99 1.53
C ASN A 24 6.33 -10.17 1.97
N ILE A 25 5.77 -9.39 1.06
CA ILE A 25 4.58 -8.59 1.30
C ILE A 25 3.50 -8.96 0.30
N SER A 26 2.30 -9.20 0.83
CA SER A 26 1.11 -9.41 0.02
C SER A 26 -0.04 -8.55 0.52
N ALA A 27 -0.95 -8.23 -0.40
CA ALA A 27 -2.18 -7.53 -0.09
C ALA A 27 -3.35 -8.12 -0.87
N GLN A 28 -4.53 -8.13 -0.26
CA GLN A 28 -5.77 -8.63 -0.84
C GLN A 28 -6.90 -7.68 -0.53
N ILE A 29 -7.79 -7.47 -1.50
CA ILE A 29 -9.09 -6.85 -1.24
C ILE A 29 -10.14 -7.94 -1.07
N ILE A 30 -10.94 -7.82 -0.01
CA ILE A 30 -12.08 -8.68 0.29
C ILE A 30 -13.34 -7.87 0.07
N ARG A 31 -14.21 -8.33 -0.82
CA ARG A 31 -15.50 -7.67 -1.08
C ARG A 31 -16.55 -8.64 -1.61
N ARG A 32 -17.81 -8.22 -1.58
CA ARG A 32 -18.90 -8.95 -2.24
C ARG A 32 -18.69 -8.91 -3.76
N LYS A 33 -18.79 -10.07 -4.41
CA LYS A 33 -18.77 -10.21 -5.87
C LYS A 33 -20.02 -10.94 -6.34
N VAL A 34 -20.57 -10.51 -7.48
CA VAL A 34 -21.57 -11.29 -8.22
C VAL A 34 -20.91 -11.78 -9.49
N THR A 35 -20.97 -13.09 -9.76
CA THR A 35 -20.37 -13.67 -10.97
C THR A 35 -21.23 -13.38 -12.21
N ALA A 36 -20.72 -13.67 -13.40
CA ALA A 36 -21.46 -13.48 -14.65
C ALA A 36 -22.72 -14.38 -14.71
N GLU A 37 -22.67 -15.52 -14.02
CA GLU A 37 -23.76 -16.50 -13.90
C GLU A 37 -24.77 -16.12 -12.80
N GLY A 38 -24.53 -15.04 -12.05
CA GLY A 38 -25.40 -14.55 -10.98
C GLY A 38 -25.14 -15.13 -9.59
N GLU A 39 -24.06 -15.91 -9.40
CA GLU A 39 -23.68 -16.39 -8.07
C GLU A 39 -23.20 -15.22 -7.21
N VAL A 40 -23.68 -15.16 -5.97
CA VAL A 40 -23.25 -14.14 -4.99
C VAL A 40 -22.18 -14.74 -4.09
N ILE A 41 -20.96 -14.20 -4.18
CA ILE A 41 -19.83 -14.56 -3.31
C ILE A 41 -19.65 -13.44 -2.27
N PRO A 42 -19.97 -13.66 -0.98
CA PRO A 42 -19.95 -12.60 0.04
C PRO A 42 -18.55 -12.05 0.33
N TYR A 43 -17.54 -12.92 0.38
CA TYR A 43 -16.16 -12.58 0.72
C TYR A 43 -15.23 -13.04 -0.41
N TYR A 44 -15.26 -12.35 -1.54
CA TYR A 44 -14.38 -12.65 -2.67
C TYR A 44 -13.04 -11.95 -2.46
N HIS A 45 -11.96 -12.74 -2.45
CA HIS A 45 -10.59 -12.26 -2.29
C HIS A 45 -9.98 -11.98 -3.67
N THR A 46 -9.45 -10.78 -3.86
CA THR A 46 -8.67 -10.43 -5.06
C THR A 46 -7.29 -9.96 -4.61
N GLN A 47 -6.24 -10.59 -5.14
CA GLN A 47 -4.85 -10.18 -4.86
C GLN A 47 -4.60 -8.78 -5.45
N LEU A 48 -3.92 -7.92 -4.69
CA LEU A 48 -3.40 -6.65 -5.16
C LEU A 48 -1.93 -6.82 -5.54
N ASP A 49 -1.55 -6.30 -6.70
CA ASP A 49 -0.15 -6.25 -7.12
C ASP A 49 0.58 -5.17 -6.31
N VAL A 50 1.49 -5.59 -5.44
CA VAL A 50 2.22 -4.70 -4.52
C VAL A 50 3.71 -4.77 -4.75
N ARG A 51 4.37 -3.62 -4.66
CA ARG A 51 5.81 -3.49 -4.86
C ARG A 51 6.43 -2.51 -3.89
N PHE A 52 7.73 -2.69 -3.67
CA PHE A 52 8.58 -1.73 -2.98
C PHE A 52 9.53 -1.06 -3.98
N ASP A 53 9.53 0.28 -4.00
CA ASP A 53 10.28 1.10 -4.96
C ASP A 53 10.05 0.67 -6.43
N ALA A 54 11.10 0.22 -7.11
CA ALA A 54 11.09 -0.29 -8.49
C ALA A 54 11.28 -1.82 -8.57
N GLY A 55 11.36 -2.49 -7.42
CA GLY A 55 11.59 -3.94 -7.30
C GLY A 55 10.29 -4.75 -7.22
N THR A 56 10.43 -6.03 -6.86
CA THR A 56 9.30 -6.94 -6.64
C THR A 56 8.72 -6.78 -5.22
N ASP A 57 7.91 -7.75 -4.79
CA ASP A 57 7.36 -7.98 -3.46
C ASP A 57 8.40 -8.26 -2.35
N SER A 58 9.63 -8.60 -2.74
CA SER A 58 10.74 -8.85 -1.81
C SER A 58 11.40 -7.56 -1.36
N ILE A 59 11.50 -7.35 -0.03
CA ILE A 59 12.05 -6.13 0.54
C ILE A 59 13.30 -6.40 1.39
N LEU A 60 14.32 -5.56 1.23
CA LEU A 60 15.41 -5.47 2.19
C LEU A 60 14.94 -4.62 3.37
N PHE A 61 14.40 -5.28 4.40
CA PHE A 61 13.68 -4.63 5.49
C PHE A 61 14.58 -4.07 6.60
N ILE A 62 15.47 -3.15 6.21
CA ILE A 62 16.38 -2.45 7.15
C ILE A 62 15.74 -1.14 7.64
N TRP A 63 14.87 -0.52 6.84
CA TRP A 63 14.22 0.76 7.11
C TRP A 63 12.71 0.63 6.87
N PRO A 64 11.88 1.51 7.46
CA PRO A 64 10.47 1.58 7.12
C PRO A 64 10.25 1.73 5.61
N ALA A 65 9.46 0.83 5.05
CA ALA A 65 9.17 0.73 3.63
C ALA A 65 7.76 1.26 3.33
N THR A 66 7.62 1.97 2.21
CA THR A 66 6.30 2.35 1.68
C THR A 66 5.96 1.44 0.52
N ILE A 67 4.96 0.60 0.71
CA ILE A 67 4.49 -0.36 -0.26
C ILE A 67 3.50 0.32 -1.19
N VAL A 68 3.60 -0.01 -2.48
CA VAL A 68 2.88 0.64 -3.55
C VAL A 68 2.05 -0.39 -4.29
N HIS A 69 0.75 -0.14 -4.39
CA HIS A 69 -0.10 -0.76 -5.39
C HIS A 69 -0.43 0.28 -6.45
N GLU A 70 0.06 0.07 -7.68
CA GLU A 70 -0.32 0.92 -8.81
C GLU A 70 -1.74 0.61 -9.25
N ILE A 71 -2.58 1.64 -9.33
CA ILE A 71 -3.95 1.50 -9.82
C ILE A 71 -3.91 1.58 -11.35
N ASN A 72 -3.70 0.42 -11.98
CA ASN A 72 -3.68 0.21 -13.43
C ASN A 72 -4.96 -0.52 -13.89
N GLU A 73 -5.05 -0.85 -15.18
CA GLU A 73 -6.24 -1.47 -15.80
C GLU A 73 -6.65 -2.82 -15.18
N THR A 74 -5.74 -3.53 -14.51
CA THR A 74 -6.02 -4.80 -13.84
C THR A 74 -6.37 -4.63 -12.35
N SER A 75 -6.17 -3.43 -11.80
CA SER A 75 -6.48 -3.12 -10.41
C SER A 75 -7.99 -3.14 -10.16
N PRO A 76 -8.47 -3.71 -9.03
CA PRO A 76 -9.88 -3.63 -8.65
C PRO A 76 -10.34 -2.19 -8.33
N PHE A 77 -9.41 -1.25 -8.16
CA PHE A 77 -9.69 0.16 -7.92
C PHE A 77 -9.74 1.01 -9.22
N TYR A 78 -9.48 0.41 -10.39
CA TYR A 78 -9.27 1.16 -11.64
C TYR A 78 -10.41 2.10 -12.02
N HIS A 79 -11.64 1.67 -11.76
CA HIS A 79 -12.87 2.40 -12.06
C HIS A 79 -13.45 3.16 -10.86
N MET A 80 -12.77 3.17 -9.72
CA MET A 80 -13.28 3.81 -8.50
C MET A 80 -12.77 5.25 -8.41
N SER A 81 -13.69 6.21 -8.31
CA SER A 81 -13.38 7.59 -7.94
C SER A 81 -13.15 7.74 -6.43
N ALA A 82 -12.72 8.93 -6.00
CA ALA A 82 -12.58 9.24 -4.57
C ALA A 82 -13.90 9.06 -3.80
N GLU A 83 -15.03 9.40 -4.42
CA GLU A 83 -16.37 9.26 -3.83
C GLU A 83 -16.80 7.77 -3.77
N ASP A 84 -16.50 7.00 -4.82
CA ASP A 84 -16.83 5.57 -4.86
C ASP A 84 -16.09 4.80 -3.78
N VAL A 85 -14.80 5.09 -3.58
CA VAL A 85 -13.99 4.46 -2.53
C VAL A 85 -14.67 4.60 -1.18
N LEU A 86 -15.19 5.77 -0.83
CA LEU A 86 -15.84 6.02 0.47
C LEU A 86 -17.20 5.31 0.62
N ARG A 87 -17.87 4.98 -0.48
CA ARG A 87 -19.21 4.35 -0.49
C ARG A 87 -19.16 2.84 -0.58
N GLU A 88 -18.12 2.31 -1.21
CA GLU A 88 -17.95 0.89 -1.43
C GLU A 88 -17.73 0.14 -0.11
N LYS A 89 -18.07 -1.16 -0.14
CA LYS A 89 -17.90 -2.05 1.02
C LYS A 89 -16.86 -3.10 0.69
N PHE A 90 -15.63 -2.86 1.14
CA PHE A 90 -14.52 -3.78 1.05
C PHE A 90 -13.63 -3.69 2.29
N GLU A 91 -12.68 -4.61 2.40
CA GLU A 91 -11.59 -4.54 3.36
C GLU A 91 -10.29 -4.89 2.62
N ILE A 92 -9.23 -4.13 2.85
CA ILE A 92 -7.90 -4.43 2.31
C ILE A 92 -7.11 -5.10 3.42
N VAL A 93 -6.73 -6.36 3.24
CA VAL A 93 -5.87 -7.09 4.17
C VAL A 93 -4.44 -7.05 3.63
N VAL A 94 -3.50 -6.65 4.48
CA VAL A 94 -2.06 -6.64 4.19
C VAL A 94 -1.33 -7.61 5.09
N ILE A 95 -0.38 -8.34 4.52
CA ILE A 95 0.37 -9.40 5.20
C ILE A 95 1.85 -9.20 4.94
N LEU A 96 2.62 -9.24 6.02
CA LEU A 96 4.08 -9.28 6.02
C LEU A 96 4.51 -10.65 6.52
N GLU A 97 5.29 -11.37 5.72
CA GLU A 97 5.91 -12.63 6.08
C GLU A 97 7.43 -12.48 6.08
N GLY A 98 8.12 -13.24 6.92
CA GLY A 98 9.58 -13.28 6.94
C GLY A 98 10.10 -14.19 8.04
N THR A 99 11.41 -14.19 8.24
CA THR A 99 12.08 -15.01 9.26
C THR A 99 12.91 -14.12 10.17
N ILE A 100 12.81 -14.31 11.48
CA ILE A 100 13.65 -13.58 12.45
C ILE A 100 15.07 -14.13 12.35
N GLU A 101 16.03 -13.26 12.03
CA GLU A 101 17.44 -13.64 11.83
C GLU A 101 18.03 -14.35 13.05
N SER A 102 17.76 -13.85 14.26
CA SER A 102 18.38 -14.37 15.49
C SER A 102 17.84 -15.73 15.94
N THR A 103 16.64 -16.12 15.53
CA THR A 103 15.98 -17.35 15.99
C THR A 103 15.68 -18.34 14.88
N GLY A 104 15.71 -17.92 13.61
CA GLY A 104 15.27 -18.72 12.48
C GLY A 104 13.76 -18.99 12.44
N GLN A 105 12.97 -18.37 13.32
CA GLN A 105 11.53 -18.57 13.37
C GLN A 105 10.83 -17.72 12.31
N SER A 106 9.93 -18.35 11.55
CA SER A 106 9.04 -17.63 10.63
C SER A 106 8.03 -16.79 11.40
N ILE A 107 7.75 -15.61 10.87
CA ILE A 107 6.76 -14.67 11.38
C ILE A 107 5.77 -14.28 10.29
N GLN A 108 4.57 -13.95 10.73
CA GLN A 108 3.55 -13.34 9.90
C GLN A 108 2.88 -12.22 10.69
N ALA A 109 2.94 -11.00 10.19
CA ALA A 109 2.19 -9.86 10.69
C ALA A 109 1.06 -9.52 9.72
N ARG A 110 -0.11 -9.19 10.25
CA ARG A 110 -1.30 -8.88 9.46
C ARG A 110 -1.93 -7.59 9.96
N SER A 111 -2.46 -6.80 9.03
CA SER A 111 -3.28 -5.63 9.31
C SER A 111 -4.35 -5.51 8.24
N SER A 112 -5.34 -4.66 8.46
CA SER A 112 -6.35 -4.38 7.45
C SER A 112 -6.78 -2.92 7.47
N TYR A 113 -7.35 -2.49 6.35
CA TYR A 113 -7.84 -1.14 6.11
C TYR A 113 -9.27 -1.17 5.57
N LEU A 114 -10.15 -0.44 6.24
CA LEU A 114 -11.50 -0.15 5.79
C LEU A 114 -11.50 1.06 4.84
N PRO A 115 -12.53 1.23 4.00
CA PRO A 115 -12.64 2.36 3.09
C PRO A 115 -12.56 3.72 3.78
N SER A 116 -13.12 3.82 4.99
CA SER A 116 -13.07 5.04 5.83
C SER A 116 -11.68 5.38 6.36
N GLU A 117 -10.74 4.43 6.34
CA GLU A 117 -9.35 4.61 6.78
C GLU A 117 -8.42 4.99 5.62
N LEU A 118 -8.93 4.96 4.38
CA LEU A 118 -8.18 5.36 3.20
C LEU A 118 -8.23 6.88 3.03
N LEU A 119 -7.05 7.49 3.11
CA LEU A 119 -6.88 8.93 2.96
C LEU A 119 -6.60 9.27 1.49
N TRP A 120 -7.65 9.59 0.73
CA TRP A 120 -7.50 9.99 -0.67
C TRP A 120 -6.77 11.33 -0.79
N GLY A 121 -5.78 11.40 -1.68
CA GLY A 121 -5.00 12.62 -1.85
C GLY A 121 -4.02 12.90 -0.72
N HIS A 122 -3.58 11.87 0.00
CA HIS A 122 -2.53 12.01 1.02
C HIS A 122 -1.21 11.39 0.57
N ARG A 123 -0.12 11.91 1.14
CA ARG A 123 1.22 11.29 1.09
C ARG A 123 1.76 11.16 2.49
N PHE A 124 2.57 10.12 2.71
CA PHE A 124 3.26 9.98 3.98
C PHE A 124 4.42 10.98 4.14
N GLU A 125 4.62 11.48 5.34
CA GLU A 125 5.77 12.34 5.69
C GLU A 125 7.10 11.58 5.63
N GLN A 126 8.18 12.26 5.26
CA GLN A 126 9.52 11.66 5.24
C GLN A 126 10.01 11.32 6.65
N LEU A 127 10.34 10.06 6.86
CA LEU A 127 10.77 9.50 8.13
C LEU A 127 12.30 9.44 8.31
N VAL A 128 13.04 9.28 7.21
CA VAL A 128 14.51 9.19 7.22
C VAL A 128 15.11 10.58 7.00
N ARG A 129 15.97 11.01 7.92
CA ARG A 129 16.74 12.26 7.79
C ARG A 129 18.22 11.95 7.91
N PHE A 130 19.02 12.59 7.05
CA PHE A 130 20.47 12.52 7.15
C PHE A 130 20.99 13.62 8.07
N GLN A 131 21.69 13.24 9.14
CA GLN A 131 22.32 14.15 10.07
C GLN A 131 23.75 14.41 9.63
N LYS A 132 24.01 15.61 9.09
CA LYS A 132 25.31 15.97 8.52
C LYS A 132 26.45 15.93 9.56
N ASP A 133 26.14 16.29 10.80
CA ASP A 133 27.15 16.43 11.86
C ASP A 133 27.72 15.08 12.33
N SER A 134 26.88 14.04 12.43
CA SER A 134 27.30 12.68 12.80
C SER A 134 27.52 11.77 11.59
N SER A 135 27.15 12.20 10.38
CA SER A 135 27.13 11.38 9.15
C SER A 135 26.27 10.12 9.26
N GLU A 136 25.19 10.20 10.05
CA GLU A 136 24.27 9.10 10.29
C GLU A 136 22.89 9.39 9.69
N TYR A 137 22.14 8.33 9.44
CA TYR A 137 20.73 8.42 9.09
C TYR A 137 19.88 8.15 10.33
N LEU A 138 19.01 9.09 10.66
CA LEU A 138 18.03 8.97 11.73
C LEU A 138 16.67 8.59 11.16
N VAL A 139 16.05 7.58 11.75
CA VAL A 139 14.69 7.14 11.47
C VAL A 139 13.77 7.66 12.57
N ASP A 140 12.92 8.64 12.25
CA ASP A 140 11.96 9.19 13.20
C ASP A 140 10.61 8.47 13.10
N TYR A 141 10.44 7.43 13.93
CA TYR A 141 9.20 6.64 13.98
C TYR A 141 7.99 7.43 14.50
N SER A 142 8.17 8.61 15.13
CA SER A 142 7.02 9.46 15.49
C SER A 142 6.25 9.94 14.27
N LYS A 143 6.91 10.00 13.10
CA LYS A 143 6.32 10.36 11.80
C LYS A 143 5.83 9.17 10.99
N PHE A 144 5.88 7.95 11.53
CA PHE A 144 5.58 6.74 10.77
C PHE A 144 4.17 6.80 10.15
N ASN A 145 3.17 7.21 10.94
CA ASN A 145 1.78 7.33 10.51
C ASN A 145 1.42 8.73 9.97
N ASN A 146 2.32 9.70 10.04
CA ASN A 146 2.00 11.07 9.62
C ASN A 146 1.83 11.14 8.11
N THR A 147 0.80 11.88 7.69
CA THR A 147 0.51 12.17 6.29
C THR A 147 0.23 13.65 6.12
N TYR A 148 0.37 14.13 4.88
CA TYR A 148 -0.02 15.47 4.48
C TYR A 148 -0.84 15.39 3.18
N GLU A 149 -1.76 16.33 3.03
CA GLU A 149 -2.62 16.45 1.85
C GLU A 149 -1.81 16.91 0.63
N VAL A 150 -2.17 16.38 -0.52
CA VAL A 150 -1.65 16.76 -1.83
C VAL A 150 -2.78 16.82 -2.85
N GLU A 151 -2.66 17.76 -3.78
CA GLU A 151 -3.59 17.83 -4.90
C GLU A 151 -3.56 16.53 -5.70
N THR A 152 -4.71 15.86 -5.76
CA THR A 152 -4.88 14.58 -6.44
C THR A 152 -6.23 14.60 -7.15
N PRO A 153 -6.31 14.11 -8.41
CA PRO A 153 -7.58 13.99 -9.12
C PRO A 153 -8.62 13.24 -8.29
N LEU A 154 -9.87 13.70 -8.32
CA LEU A 154 -10.98 13.04 -7.61
C LEU A 154 -11.68 11.97 -8.46
N CYS A 155 -11.39 11.93 -9.76
CA CYS A 155 -11.91 10.94 -10.68
C CYS A 155 -11.20 9.58 -10.53
N SER A 156 -11.73 8.57 -11.21
CA SER A 156 -11.13 7.24 -11.24
C SER A 156 -9.79 7.22 -11.98
N ALA A 157 -8.99 6.18 -11.75
CA ALA A 157 -7.74 6.00 -12.49
C ALA A 157 -7.97 5.87 -14.00
N LYS A 158 -9.05 5.19 -14.40
CA LYS A 158 -9.46 5.13 -15.80
C LYS A 158 -9.67 6.53 -16.40
N ASP A 159 -10.56 7.32 -15.81
CA ASP A 159 -10.92 8.63 -16.38
C ASP A 159 -9.71 9.56 -16.42
N PHE A 160 -8.88 9.50 -15.37
CA PHE A 160 -7.63 10.25 -15.31
C PHE A 160 -6.67 9.88 -16.44
N TYR A 161 -6.42 8.59 -16.68
CA TYR A 161 -5.50 8.17 -17.75
C TYR A 161 -6.08 8.37 -19.15
N GLU A 162 -7.39 8.24 -19.33
CA GLU A 162 -8.06 8.56 -20.59
C GLU A 162 -7.93 10.05 -20.91
N TYR A 163 -8.15 10.92 -19.91
CA TYR A 163 -7.93 12.36 -20.07
C TYR A 163 -6.48 12.70 -20.39
N GLN A 164 -5.51 12.07 -19.71
CA GLN A 164 -4.09 12.28 -20.00
C GLN A 164 -3.68 11.84 -21.41
N ARG A 165 -4.33 10.82 -21.98
CA ARG A 165 -4.06 10.38 -23.38
C ARG A 165 -4.55 11.38 -24.43
N LEU A 166 -5.47 12.29 -24.06
CA LEU A 166 -6.02 13.30 -24.96
C LEU A 166 -5.23 14.62 -24.95
N LEU A 167 -4.30 14.78 -24.00
CA LEU A 167 -3.36 15.91 -23.89
C LEU A 167 -2.06 15.62 -24.64
#